data_AF-A0A6C0J445-F1
#
_entry.id   AF-A0A6C0J445-F1
#
_cell.length_a   1.000
_cell.length_b   1.000
_cell.length_c   1.000
_cell.angle_alpha   90.00
_cell.angle_beta   90.00
_cell.angle_gamma   90.00
#
_symmetry.space_group_name_H-M   'P 1'
#
loop_
_entity.id
_entity.type
_entity.pdbx_description
1 polymer ?
#
loop_
_entity_poly.entity_id
_entity_poly.type
_entity_poly.pdbx_seq_one_letter_code
_entity_poly.pdbx_strand_id
1 'polypeptide(L)'
;MSVLEYEIKEKTRPYSNDELKEEREKFYSRLKLSNVVAQHSRSKHMYKVRENGKKYQEIMATGNSDCGNCSVTWKLRKTPNELKDRAKELIHSYYDIFYDGDPENVSYYELNVEMDFYNWLYNEFNN
;
A
#
# COMPACT_ATOMS: atom_id res chain seq x y z
N MET A 1 13.28 -1.60 12.44
CA MET A 1 13.75 -1.75 11.06
C MET A 1 12.57 -1.53 10.12
N SER A 2 12.73 -0.65 9.14
CA SER A 2 11.71 -0.22 8.17
C SER A 2 11.79 -1.04 6.89
N VAL A 3 10.65 -1.26 6.21
CA VAL A 3 10.64 -1.89 4.87
C VAL A 3 11.45 -1.09 3.85
N LEU A 4 11.65 0.22 4.08
CA LEU A 4 12.48 1.08 3.24
C LEU A 4 13.98 0.81 3.38
N GLU A 5 14.43 0.02 4.36
CA GLU A 5 15.85 -0.23 4.60
C GLU A 5 16.41 -1.41 3.80
N TYR A 6 15.54 -2.25 3.21
CA TYR A 6 15.92 -3.49 2.53
C TYR A 6 15.77 -3.39 1.02
N GLU A 7 16.57 -4.17 0.29
CA GLU A 7 16.34 -4.47 -1.12
C GLU A 7 15.39 -5.66 -1.26
N ILE A 8 14.48 -5.59 -2.24
CA ILE A 8 13.58 -6.70 -2.58
C ILE A 8 14.46 -7.85 -3.07
N LYS A 9 14.52 -8.93 -2.29
CA LYS A 9 15.34 -10.10 -2.63
C LYS A 9 14.73 -10.86 -3.80
N GLU A 10 15.56 -11.19 -4.79
CA GLU A 10 15.20 -12.13 -5.84
C GLU A 10 14.98 -13.54 -5.27
N LYS A 11 14.07 -14.30 -5.90
CA LYS A 11 13.72 -15.65 -5.42
C LYS A 11 14.67 -16.71 -5.93
N THR A 12 14.74 -17.79 -5.14
CA THR A 12 15.36 -19.07 -5.49
C THR A 12 14.47 -19.99 -6.34
N ARG A 13 13.13 -19.80 -6.36
CA ARG A 13 12.20 -20.58 -7.22
C ARG A 13 10.97 -19.76 -7.68
N PRO A 14 10.35 -20.10 -8.83
CA PRO A 14 9.11 -19.47 -9.29
C PRO A 14 7.91 -19.82 -8.40
N TYR A 15 6.95 -18.90 -8.32
CA TYR A 15 5.66 -19.07 -7.65
C TYR A 15 4.56 -19.20 -8.70
N SER A 16 3.54 -20.00 -8.41
CA SER A 16 2.31 -20.02 -9.20
C SER A 16 1.45 -18.77 -8.92
N ASN A 17 0.53 -18.46 -9.83
CA ASN A 17 -0.44 -17.37 -9.64
C ASN A 17 -1.33 -17.62 -8.42
N ASP A 18 -1.71 -18.87 -8.16
CA ASP A 18 -2.51 -19.25 -6.98
C ASP A 18 -1.73 -19.01 -5.68
N GLU A 19 -0.45 -19.39 -5.62
CA GLU A 19 0.41 -19.10 -4.47
C GLU A 19 0.48 -17.58 -4.21
N LEU A 20 0.65 -16.77 -5.26
CA LEU A 20 0.73 -15.31 -5.13
C LEU A 20 -0.60 -14.69 -4.66
N LYS A 21 -1.73 -15.19 -5.18
CA LYS A 21 -3.07 -14.75 -4.77
C LYS A 21 -3.34 -15.08 -3.31
N GLU A 22 -3.06 -16.30 -2.88
CA GLU A 22 -3.22 -16.70 -1.47
C GLU A 22 -2.39 -15.82 -0.54
N GLU A 23 -1.13 -15.54 -0.91
CA GLU A 23 -0.26 -14.68 -0.11
C GLU A 23 -0.78 -13.24 -0.03
N ARG A 24 -1.29 -12.70 -1.14
CA ARG A 24 -1.92 -11.38 -1.20
C ARG A 24 -3.15 -11.29 -0.30
N GLU A 25 -4.02 -12.30 -0.34
CA GLU A 25 -5.23 -12.38 0.49
C GLU A 25 -4.88 -12.50 1.99
N LYS A 26 -3.93 -13.37 2.35
CA LYS A 26 -3.42 -13.48 3.73
C LYS A 26 -2.86 -12.14 4.21
N PHE A 27 -2.11 -11.45 3.37
CA PHE A 27 -1.54 -10.15 3.69
C PHE A 27 -2.62 -9.08 3.92
N TYR A 28 -3.62 -9.00 3.04
CA TYR A 28 -4.75 -8.09 3.20
C TYR A 28 -5.52 -8.34 4.48
N SER A 29 -5.81 -9.61 4.78
CA SER A 29 -6.48 -10.01 6.02
C SER A 29 -5.68 -9.59 7.26
N ARG A 30 -4.36 -9.85 7.26
CA ARG A 30 -3.45 -9.47 8.36
C ARG A 30 -3.45 -7.98 8.64
N LEU A 31 -3.43 -7.14 7.60
CA LEU A 31 -3.48 -5.68 7.74
C LEU A 31 -4.90 -5.11 7.87
N LYS A 32 -5.93 -5.98 7.79
CA LYS A 32 -7.35 -5.62 7.75
C LYS A 32 -7.65 -4.64 6.62
N LEU A 33 -7.09 -4.85 5.43
CA LEU A 33 -7.37 -4.00 4.27
C LEU A 33 -8.74 -4.35 3.70
N SER A 34 -9.57 -3.32 3.50
CA SER A 34 -10.88 -3.45 2.86
C SER A 34 -10.77 -3.31 1.34
N ASN A 35 -11.83 -3.67 0.63
CA ASN A 35 -11.96 -3.37 -0.81
C ASN A 35 -12.31 -1.90 -1.11
N VAL A 36 -12.46 -1.07 -0.07
CA VAL A 36 -12.71 0.37 -0.23
C VAL A 36 -11.40 1.08 -0.54
N VAL A 37 -11.41 1.87 -1.62
CA VAL A 37 -10.26 2.64 -2.07
C VAL A 37 -10.46 4.11 -1.72
N ALA A 38 -9.46 4.69 -1.07
CA ALA A 38 -9.34 6.13 -0.96
C ALA A 38 -8.55 6.66 -2.16
N GLN A 39 -8.99 7.78 -2.72
CA GLN A 39 -8.30 8.45 -3.82
C GLN A 39 -8.21 9.93 -3.50
N HIS A 40 -7.04 10.54 -3.59
CA HIS A 40 -6.89 11.96 -3.27
C HIS A 40 -6.61 12.78 -4.52
N SER A 41 -7.55 13.65 -4.93
CA SER A 41 -7.48 14.35 -6.22
C SER A 41 -6.25 15.25 -6.39
N ARG A 42 -5.76 15.85 -5.28
CA ARG A 42 -4.62 16.76 -5.29
C ARG A 42 -3.27 16.05 -5.39
N SER A 43 -3.08 14.96 -4.66
CA SER A 43 -1.81 14.21 -4.67
C SER A 43 -1.82 12.99 -5.58
N LYS A 44 -2.97 12.69 -6.21
CA LYS A 44 -3.21 11.54 -7.09
C LYS A 44 -3.02 10.15 -6.48
N HIS A 45 -2.55 10.06 -5.23
CA HIS A 45 -2.43 8.80 -4.51
C HIS A 45 -3.78 8.08 -4.37
N MET A 46 -3.74 6.77 -4.57
CA MET A 46 -4.85 5.85 -4.31
C MET A 46 -4.36 4.66 -3.48
N TYR A 47 -5.20 4.18 -2.56
CA TYR A 47 -4.84 3.06 -1.69
C TYR A 47 -6.07 2.46 -1.01
N LYS A 48 -6.00 1.16 -0.70
CA LYS A 48 -7.02 0.46 0.10
C LYS A 48 -6.97 0.94 1.55
N VAL A 49 -8.14 1.23 2.11
CA VAL A 49 -8.26 1.65 3.52
C VAL A 49 -8.44 0.45 4.44
N ARG A 50 -7.95 0.57 5.67
CA ARG A 50 -8.23 -0.44 6.71
C ARG A 50 -9.73 -0.51 7.00
N GLU A 51 -10.27 -1.71 7.00
CA GLU A 51 -11.65 -2.00 7.34
C GLU A 51 -11.99 -1.48 8.74
N ASN A 52 -13.16 -0.86 8.88
CA ASN A 52 -13.63 -0.20 10.10
C ASN A 52 -12.71 0.93 10.61
N GLY A 53 -11.71 1.35 9.84
CA GLY A 53 -10.88 2.52 10.16
C GLY A 53 -11.64 3.83 9.95
N LYS A 54 -11.12 4.93 10.50
CA LYS A 54 -11.73 6.27 10.39
C LYS A 54 -12.04 6.66 8.93
N LYS A 55 -11.07 6.47 8.04
CA LYS A 55 -11.22 6.81 6.61
C LYS A 55 -12.21 5.87 5.90
N TYR A 56 -12.25 4.60 6.27
CA TYR A 56 -13.26 3.66 5.79
C TYR A 56 -14.66 4.14 6.17
N GLN A 57 -14.89 4.46 7.44
CA GLN A 57 -16.19 4.94 7.91
C GLN A 57 -16.62 6.25 7.22
N GLU A 58 -15.67 7.17 6.99
CA GLU A 58 -15.93 8.42 6.29
C GLU A 58 -16.34 8.19 4.83
N ILE A 59 -15.63 7.32 4.10
CA ILE A 59 -15.97 6.96 2.71
C ILE A 59 -17.34 6.27 2.67
N MET A 60 -17.57 5.31 3.58
CA MET A 60 -18.85 4.57 3.63
C MET A 60 -20.04 5.48 3.99
N ALA A 61 -19.83 6.49 4.83
CA ALA A 61 -20.89 7.43 5.21
C ALA A 61 -21.18 8.50 4.14
N THR A 62 -20.15 8.96 3.43
CA THR A 62 -20.29 10.06 2.46
C THR A 62 -20.44 9.60 1.01
N GLY A 63 -20.04 8.36 0.71
CA GLY A 63 -19.90 7.86 -0.66
C GLY A 63 -18.74 8.51 -1.44
N ASN A 64 -17.89 9.30 -0.80
CA ASN A 64 -16.81 10.03 -1.45
C ASN A 64 -15.44 9.43 -1.11
N SER A 65 -14.74 8.90 -2.12
CA SER A 65 -13.39 8.35 -2.00
C SER A 65 -12.31 9.43 -1.78
N ASP A 66 -12.58 10.68 -2.17
CA ASP A 66 -11.73 11.87 -1.95
C ASP A 66 -12.07 12.58 -0.64
N CYS A 67 -11.99 11.81 0.45
CA CYS A 67 -12.29 12.27 1.80
C CYS A 67 -11.05 12.90 2.47
N GLY A 68 -10.92 14.21 2.34
CA GLY A 68 -10.02 15.03 3.15
C GLY A 68 -8.54 14.65 3.04
N ASN A 69 -7.89 14.37 4.17
CA ASN A 69 -6.43 14.22 4.23
C ASN A 69 -5.92 12.91 3.59
N CYS A 70 -4.85 12.99 2.81
CA CYS A 70 -4.16 11.84 2.22
C CYS A 70 -3.23 11.15 3.23
N SER A 71 -3.51 9.88 3.56
CA SER A 71 -2.71 9.07 4.49
C SER A 71 -1.27 8.89 3.98
N VAL A 72 -1.09 8.72 2.66
CA VAL A 72 0.24 8.61 2.04
C VAL A 72 1.05 9.89 2.26
N THR A 73 0.45 11.06 2.02
CA THR A 73 1.13 12.35 2.25
C THR A 73 1.46 12.54 3.73
N TRP A 74 0.54 12.16 4.63
CA TRP A 74 0.79 12.21 6.07
C TRP A 74 1.94 11.29 6.48
N LYS A 75 1.97 10.05 5.98
CA LYS A 75 3.01 9.07 6.31
C LYS A 75 4.38 9.48 5.74
N LEU A 76 4.42 10.04 4.54
CA LEU A 76 5.64 10.58 3.94
C LEU A 76 6.24 11.72 4.78
N ARG A 77 5.39 12.59 5.36
CA ARG A 77 5.86 13.65 6.28
C ARG A 77 6.46 13.09 7.56
N LYS A 78 5.98 11.93 8.03
CA LYS A 78 6.44 11.23 9.23
C LYS A 78 7.63 10.30 8.99
N THR A 79 7.93 10.00 7.73
CA THR A 79 9.08 9.18 7.36
C THR A 79 10.37 9.95 7.69
N PRO A 80 11.38 9.32 8.33
CA PRO A 80 12.69 9.92 8.58
C PRO A 80 13.31 10.49 7.30
N ASN A 81 14.02 11.62 7.39
CA ASN A 81 14.48 12.36 6.21
C ASN A 81 15.37 11.52 5.29
N GLU A 82 16.22 10.69 5.88
CA GLU A 82 17.12 9.75 5.23
C GLU A 82 16.39 8.63 4.46
N LEU A 83 15.11 8.36 4.78
CA LEU A 83 14.29 7.36 4.10
C LEU A 83 13.25 7.96 3.16
N LYS A 84 13.14 9.29 3.07
CA LYS A 84 12.09 9.95 2.28
C LYS A 84 12.17 9.68 0.79
N ASP A 85 13.37 9.59 0.23
CA ASP A 85 13.52 9.35 -1.21
C ASP A 85 13.12 7.92 -1.57
N ARG A 86 13.52 6.94 -0.76
CA ARG A 86 13.03 5.55 -0.87
C ARG A 86 11.51 5.44 -0.70
N ALA A 87 10.91 6.22 0.21
CA ALA A 87 9.46 6.25 0.34
C ALA A 87 8.76 6.81 -0.91
N LYS A 88 9.33 7.85 -1.55
CA LYS A 88 8.79 8.37 -2.81
C LYS A 88 8.91 7.36 -3.94
N GLU A 89 10.04 6.67 -4.04
CA GLU A 89 10.25 5.58 -5.01
C GLU A 89 9.21 4.49 -4.81
N LEU A 90 9.00 4.03 -3.58
CA LEU A 90 7.97 3.02 -3.26
C LEU A 90 6.56 3.48 -3.63
N ILE A 91 6.21 4.74 -3.34
CA ILE A 91 4.92 5.33 -3.72
C ILE A 91 4.76 5.33 -5.24
N HIS A 92 5.80 5.74 -5.99
CA HIS A 92 5.77 5.77 -7.44
C HIS A 92 5.64 4.35 -8.01
N SER A 93 6.45 3.39 -7.55
CA SER A 93 6.36 2.01 -8.02
C SER A 93 4.99 1.39 -7.76
N TYR A 94 4.42 1.60 -6.58
CA TYR A 94 3.07 1.14 -6.28
C TYR A 94 2.05 1.79 -7.22
N TYR A 95 2.13 3.11 -7.42
CA TYR A 95 1.21 3.83 -8.28
C TYR A 95 1.31 3.35 -9.74
N ASP A 96 2.52 3.22 -10.29
CA ASP A 96 2.73 2.78 -11.67
C ASP A 96 2.17 1.37 -11.93
N ILE A 97 2.19 0.49 -10.92
CA ILE A 97 1.65 -0.88 -11.03
C ILE A 97 0.12 -0.90 -10.89
N PHE A 98 -0.45 -0.14 -9.94
CA PHE A 98 -1.83 -0.30 -9.50
C PHE A 98 -2.76 0.87 -9.87
N TYR A 99 -2.29 1.85 -10.65
CA TYR A 99 -3.08 3.03 -11.02
C TYR A 99 -4.32 2.69 -11.85
N ASP A 100 -4.18 1.77 -12.82
CA ASP A 100 -5.26 1.41 -13.75
C ASP A 100 -6.27 0.43 -13.15
N GLY A 101 -6.07 -0.01 -11.90
CA GLY A 101 -6.98 -0.89 -11.19
C GLY A 101 -6.26 -1.98 -10.40
N ASP A 102 -7.05 -2.83 -9.76
CA ASP A 102 -6.55 -3.99 -9.02
C ASP A 102 -6.37 -5.17 -9.99
N PRO A 103 -5.13 -5.55 -10.37
CA PRO A 103 -4.90 -6.61 -11.34
C PRO A 103 -5.29 -7.97 -10.78
N GLU A 104 -5.86 -8.83 -11.64
CA GLU A 104 -6.27 -10.19 -11.26
C GLU A 104 -5.06 -11.08 -10.92
N ASN A 105 -3.96 -10.90 -11.65
CA ASN A 105 -2.70 -11.59 -11.43
C ASN A 105 -1.61 -10.56 -11.15
N VAL A 106 -0.80 -10.82 -10.13
CA VAL A 106 0.41 -10.05 -9.83
C VAL A 106 1.61 -10.97 -9.94
N SER A 107 2.71 -10.47 -10.48
CA SER A 107 4.02 -11.08 -10.36
C SER A 107 4.51 -11.00 -8.90
N TYR A 108 5.54 -11.77 -8.58
CA TYR A 108 6.13 -11.70 -7.24
C TYR A 108 6.66 -10.30 -6.91
N TYR A 109 7.27 -9.63 -7.89
CA TYR A 109 7.78 -8.27 -7.69
C TYR A 109 6.65 -7.31 -7.32
N GLU A 110 5.57 -7.30 -8.10
CA GLU A 110 4.40 -6.44 -7.86
C GLU A 110 3.75 -6.72 -6.50
N LEU A 111 3.67 -8.00 -6.09
CA LEU A 111 3.19 -8.38 -4.77
C LEU A 111 4.07 -7.80 -3.65
N ASN A 112 5.41 -7.86 -3.76
CA ASN A 112 6.28 -7.27 -2.74
C ASN A 112 6.14 -5.74 -2.68
N VAL A 113 6.08 -5.07 -3.84
CA VAL A 113 5.88 -3.61 -3.90
C VAL A 113 4.60 -3.23 -3.16
N GLU A 114 3.51 -3.95 -3.41
CA GLU A 114 2.25 -3.74 -2.70
C GLU A 114 2.38 -4.00 -1.19
N MET A 115 3.00 -5.11 -0.82
CA MET A 115 3.18 -5.47 0.59
C MET A 115 4.02 -4.43 1.34
N ASP A 116 5.12 -3.99 0.75
CA ASP A 116 5.99 -2.98 1.32
C ASP A 116 5.30 -1.62 1.40
N PHE A 117 4.56 -1.23 0.36
CA PHE A 117 3.76 0.00 0.37
C PHE A 117 2.78 0.02 1.55
N TYR A 118 1.98 -1.05 1.73
CA TYR A 118 1.00 -1.09 2.81
C TYR A 118 1.60 -1.28 4.20
N ASN A 119 2.69 -2.06 4.31
CA ASN A 119 3.45 -2.15 5.56
C ASN A 119 4.02 -0.78 5.95
N TRP A 120 4.62 -0.05 5.01
CA TRP A 120 5.11 1.31 5.23
C TRP A 120 3.97 2.26 5.61
N LEU A 121 2.85 2.22 4.88
CA LEU A 121 1.72 3.13 5.08
C LEU A 121 1.11 3.00 6.48
N TYR A 122 0.98 1.76 6.97
CA TYR A 122 0.14 1.45 8.12
C TYR A 122 0.86 0.94 9.37
N ASN A 123 2.17 0.69 9.32
CA ASN A 123 2.96 0.38 10.50
C ASN A 123 3.79 1.59 10.91
N GLU A 124 3.98 1.79 12.21
CA GLU A 124 4.83 2.87 12.71
C GLU A 124 6.32 2.55 12.49
N PHE A 125 7.12 3.59 12.30
CA PHE A 125 8.56 3.47 12.49
C PHE A 125 8.75 3.30 14.00
N ASN A 126 9.16 2.11 14.47
CA ASN A 126 9.45 1.89 15.88
C ASN A 126 10.35 3.02 16.39
N ASN A 127 9.84 3.83 17.32
CA ASN A 127 10.66 4.74 18.12
C ASN A 127 11.39 3.94 19.20
#